data_AF-A0A6J4R5Q6-F1
#
_entry.id   AF-A0A6J4R5Q6-F1
#
_cell.length_a   1.000
_cell.length_b   1.000
_cell.length_c   1.000
_cell.angle_alpha   90.00
_cell.angle_beta   90.00
_cell.angle_gamma   90.00
#
_symmetry.space_group_name_H-M   'P 1'
#
loop_
_entity.id
_entity.type
_entity.pdbx_description
1 polymer ?
#
loop_
_entity_poly.entity_id
_entity_poly.type
_entity_poly.pdbx_seq_one_letter_code
_entity_poly.pdbx_strand_id
1 'polypeptide(L)' 'MQGCQGVFLTTFSFQAPGFYEKFGYEIVADIPDYPTGYSHHVLKKTLR' A
#
# COMPACT_ATOMS: atom_id res chain seq x y z
N MET A 1 20.30 -0.09 5.33
CA MET A 1 18.97 -0.56 5.79
C MET A 1 19.20 -1.70 6.77
N GLN A 2 18.63 -1.63 7.98
CA GLN A 2 19.02 -2.40 9.18
C GLN A 2 18.37 -3.80 9.24
N GLY A 3 18.64 -4.69 8.27
CA GLY A 3 18.07 -6.05 8.30
C GLY A 3 16.54 -6.12 8.20
N CYS A 4 15.88 -5.05 7.78
CA CYS A 4 14.45 -5.04 7.54
C CYS A 4 14.10 -5.99 6.39
N GLN A 5 13.19 -6.93 6.64
CA GLN A 5 12.74 -7.92 5.65
C GLN A 5 11.60 -7.40 4.76
N GLY A 6 10.99 -6.28 5.13
CA GLY A 6 9.87 -5.69 4.40
C GLY A 6 9.44 -4.34 4.94
N VAL A 7 8.52 -3.72 4.22
CA VAL A 7 7.85 -2.47 4.56
C VAL A 7 6.36 -2.66 4.39
N PHE A 8 5.58 -2.12 5.32
CA PHE A 8 4.13 -2.02 5.24
C PHE A 8 3.71 -0.57 5.34
N LEU A 9 2.68 -0.19 4.59
CA LEU A 9 2.08 1.14 4.66
C LEU A 9 0.60 1.08 4.29
N THR A 10 -0.12 2.15 4.58
CA THR A 10 -1.50 2.34 4.12
C THR A 10 -1.60 3.56 3.22
N THR A 11 -2.46 3.51 2.21
CA THR A 11 -2.73 4.66 1.33
C THR A 11 -4.19 4.65 0.90
N PHE A 12 -4.81 5.81 0.73
CA PHE A 12 -6.12 5.88 0.11
C PHE A 12 -6.03 5.83 -1.42
N SER A 13 -7.11 5.43 -2.09
CA SER A 13 -7.18 5.37 -3.56
C SER A 13 -6.93 6.73 -4.22
N PHE A 14 -7.22 7.84 -3.55
CA PHE A 14 -6.90 9.20 -4.00
C PHE A 14 -5.45 9.64 -3.73
N GLN A 15 -4.66 8.87 -2.97
CA GLN A 15 -3.26 9.18 -2.61
C GLN A 15 -2.25 8.45 -3.51
N ALA A 16 -2.66 8.08 -4.72
CA ALA A 16 -1.85 7.44 -5.76
C ALA A 16 -1.31 6.03 -5.38
N PRO A 17 -2.17 5.01 -5.23
CA PRO A 17 -1.73 3.63 -5.02
C PRO A 17 -0.75 3.13 -6.11
N GLY A 18 -0.97 3.54 -7.37
CA GLY A 18 -0.09 3.20 -8.49
C GLY A 18 1.34 3.76 -8.41
N PHE A 19 1.61 4.74 -7.54
CA PHE A 19 3.00 5.14 -7.24
C PHE A 19 3.73 4.00 -6.54
N TYR A 20 3.13 3.41 -5.51
CA TYR A 20 3.75 2.35 -4.71
C TYR A 20 3.89 1.04 -5.48
N GLU A 21 2.89 0.70 -6.30
CA GLU A 21 2.94 -0.48 -7.17
C GLU A 21 4.16 -0.46 -8.10
N LYS A 22 4.49 0.72 -8.68
CA LYS A 22 5.70 0.90 -9.50
C LYS A 22 7.01 0.66 -8.74
N PHE A 23 7.00 0.80 -7.41
CA PHE A 23 8.15 0.51 -6.56
C PHE A 23 8.13 -0.90 -5.97
N GLY A 24 7.25 -1.78 -6.45
CA GLY A 24 7.18 -3.19 -6.03
C GLY A 24 6.45 -3.41 -4.70
N TYR A 25 5.55 -2.50 -4.34
CA TYR A 25 4.56 -2.77 -3.30
C TYR A 25 3.35 -3.49 -3.90
N GLU A 26 2.71 -4.33 -3.09
CA GLU A 26 1.51 -5.10 -3.45
C GLU A 26 0.40 -4.77 -2.45
N ILE A 27 -0.84 -4.61 -2.93
CA ILE A 27 -2.01 -4.48 -2.06
C ILE A 27 -2.32 -5.84 -1.44
N VAL A 28 -2.32 -5.91 -0.11
CA VAL A 28 -2.58 -7.15 0.65
C VAL A 28 -3.92 -7.12 1.39
N ALA A 29 -4.54 -5.94 1.52
CA ALA A 29 -5.89 -5.76 2.02
C ALA A 29 -6.45 -4.41 1.57
N ASP A 30 -7.78 -4.31 1.51
CA ASP A 30 -8.50 -3.06 1.24
C ASP A 30 -9.75 -2.94 2.10
N ILE A 31 -10.12 -1.69 2.40
CA ILE A 31 -11.41 -1.30 2.96
C ILE A 31 -12.12 -0.46 1.89
N PRO A 32 -13.12 -1.01 1.20
CA PRO A 32 -13.86 -0.26 0.19
C PRO A 32 -14.79 0.77 0.84
N ASP A 33 -15.11 1.81 0.09
CA ASP A 33 -16.00 2.92 0.47
C ASP A 33 -15.62 3.64 1.79
N TYR A 34 -14.32 3.81 2.02
CA TYR A 34 -13.78 4.45 3.21
C TYR A 34 -12.63 5.44 2.88
N PRO A 35 -12.86 6.77 3.03
CA PRO A 35 -14.17 7.43 3.15
C PRO A 35 -15.02 7.22 1.89
N THR A 36 -16.33 7.53 1.94
CA THR A 36 -17.27 7.29 0.84
C THR A 36 -16.71 7.72 -0.53
N GLY A 37 -16.79 6.82 -1.51
CA GLY A 37 -16.25 6.99 -2.85
C GLY A 37 -14.77 6.61 -3.02
N TYR A 38 -14.07 6.25 -1.94
CA TYR A 38 -12.65 5.90 -1.95
C TYR A 38 -12.38 4.57 -1.26
N SER A 39 -11.16 4.07 -1.39
CA SER A 39 -10.74 2.82 -0.74
C SER A 39 -9.48 3.07 0.07
N HIS A 40 -9.38 2.42 1.22
CA HIS A 40 -8.17 2.43 2.04
C HIS A 40 -7.41 1.14 1.80
N HIS A 41 -6.20 1.24 1.26
CA HIS A 41 -5.37 0.09 0.90
C HIS A 41 -4.26 -0.13 1.91
N VAL A 42 -4.00 -1.39 2.25
CA VAL A 42 -2.79 -1.83 2.95
C VAL A 42 -1.84 -2.41 1.92
N LEU A 43 -0.62 -1.89 1.88
CA LEU A 43 0.43 -2.29 0.95
C LEU A 43 1.61 -2.91 1.67
N LYS A 44 2.23 -3.90 1.03
CA LYS A 44 3.44 -4.57 1.49
C LYS A 44 4.50 -4.57 0.40
N LYS A 45 5.76 -4.34 0.77
CA LYS A 45 6.94 -4.60 -0.07
C LYS A 45 7.91 -5.49 0.68
N THR A 46 8.38 -6.55 0.04
CA THR A 46 9.47 -7.37 0.57
C THR A 46 10.80 -6.72 0.21
N LEU A 47 11.71 -6.62 1.18
CA LEU A 47 13.08 -6.14 0.97
C LEU A 47 13.99 -7.37 0.96
N ARG A 48 14.47 -7.74 -0.23
CA ARG A 48 15.50 -8.76 -0.40
C ARG A 48 16.88 -8.12 -0.35
#